data_AF-A0A529LI55-F1
#
_entry.id   AF-A0A529LI55-F1
#
_cell.length_a   1.000
_cell.length_b   1.000
_cell.length_c   1.000
_cell.angle_alpha   90.00
_cell.angle_beta   90.00
_cell.angle_gamma   90.00
#
_symmetry.space_group_name_H-M   'P 1'
#
loop_
_entity.id
_entity.type
_entity.pdbx_description
1 polymer ?
#
loop_
_entity_poly.entity_id
_entity_poly.type
_entity_poly.pdbx_seq_one_letter_code
_entity_poly.pdbx_strand_id
1 'polypeptide(L)'
;NYTHPSEIMDEIAKTTPSFAGVSFELLDRVGSVQWPCNEKAPLGTPIMHVDGFVRGKGKFIRTEYVATDERTGPRYPLLLTTGRILSQYNVGAQTRR
;
A
#
# COMPACT_ATOMS: atom_id res chain seq x y z
N ASN A 1 20.78 5.25 18.80
CA ASN A 1 20.05 6.43 19.29
C ASN A 1 19.91 7.38 18.12
N TYR A 2 18.68 7.62 17.68
CA TYR A 2 18.37 8.59 16.63
C TYR A 2 17.95 9.91 17.25
N THR A 3 18.34 11.01 16.61
CA THR A 3 17.97 12.37 17.05
C THR A 3 16.76 12.90 16.29
N HIS A 4 16.50 12.37 15.10
CA HIS A 4 15.39 12.78 14.24
C HIS A 4 14.90 11.62 13.36
N PRO A 5 13.59 11.53 13.02
CA PRO A 5 13.06 10.49 12.14
C PRO A 5 13.68 10.42 10.74
N SER A 6 14.30 11.51 10.26
CA SER A 6 15.01 11.51 8.97
C SER A 6 16.18 10.54 8.97
N GLU A 7 16.90 10.38 10.09
CA GLU A 7 18.03 9.44 10.19
C GLU A 7 17.55 7.99 10.02
N ILE A 8 16.35 7.68 10.53
CA ILE A 8 15.70 6.38 10.35
C ILE A 8 15.31 6.20 8.89
N MET A 9 14.77 7.24 8.26
CA MET A 9 14.41 7.17 6.84
C MET A 9 15.64 6.99 5.94
N ASP A 10 16.75 7.65 6.26
CA ASP A 10 18.02 7.49 5.55
C ASP A 10 18.58 6.07 5.72
N GLU A 11 18.39 5.44 6.88
CA GLU A 11 18.72 4.01 7.07
C GLU A 11 17.81 3.09 6.24
N ILE A 12 16.51 3.37 6.18
CA ILE A 12 15.56 2.63 5.32
C ILE A 12 15.96 2.76 3.85
N ALA A 13 16.32 3.97 3.39
CA ALA A 13 16.75 4.22 2.02
C ALA A 13 18.02 3.42 1.67
N LYS A 14 18.97 3.29 2.61
CA LYS A 14 20.18 2.48 2.42
C LYS A 14 19.91 0.98 2.37
N THR A 15 18.92 0.50 3.11
CA THR A 15 18.63 -0.94 3.24
C THR A 15 17.59 -1.45 2.25
N THR A 16 16.73 -0.58 1.73
CA THR A 16 15.62 -0.96 0.84
C THR A 16 15.74 -0.26 -0.52
N PRO A 17 16.10 -0.98 -1.60
CA PRO A 17 16.36 -0.39 -2.92
C PRO A 17 15.20 0.44 -3.52
N SER A 18 13.95 0.11 -3.19
CA SER A 18 12.77 0.85 -3.66
C SER A 18 12.62 2.23 -3.02
N PHE A 19 13.29 2.48 -1.90
CA PHE A 19 13.28 3.75 -1.17
C PHE A 19 14.62 4.50 -1.27
N ALA A 20 15.59 3.98 -2.04
CA ALA A 20 16.96 4.51 -2.08
C ALA A 20 17.04 6.01 -2.43
N GLY A 21 16.10 6.52 -3.22
CA GLY A 21 16.02 7.94 -3.57
C GLY A 21 15.13 8.79 -2.67
N VAL A 22 14.53 8.23 -1.61
CA VAL A 22 13.58 8.96 -0.75
C VAL A 22 14.32 9.65 0.40
N SER A 23 14.11 10.96 0.53
CA SER A 23 14.59 11.75 1.66
C SER A 23 13.54 12.78 2.08
N PHE A 24 13.66 13.31 3.30
CA PHE A 24 12.79 14.39 3.79
C PHE A 24 12.94 15.65 2.92
N GLU A 25 14.17 16.00 2.53
CA GLU A 25 14.43 17.13 1.61
C GLU A 25 13.71 16.96 0.26
N LEU A 26 13.70 15.74 -0.30
CA LEU A 26 12.99 15.47 -1.54
C LEU A 26 11.49 15.70 -1.36
N LEU A 27 10.90 15.18 -0.28
CA LEU A 27 9.48 15.33 0.04
C LEU A 27 9.10 16.80 0.23
N ASP A 28 9.91 17.59 0.93
CA ASP A 28 9.66 19.02 1.13
C ASP A 28 9.67 19.78 -0.20
N ARG A 29 10.57 19.39 -1.13
CA ARG A 29 10.70 20.05 -2.44
C ARG A 29 9.58 19.70 -3.41
N VAL A 30 9.16 18.43 -3.46
CA VAL A 30 8.23 17.91 -4.49
C VAL A 30 6.84 17.60 -3.96
N GLY A 31 6.63 17.73 -2.65
CA GLY A 31 5.38 17.47 -1.94
C GLY A 31 5.12 16.00 -1.67
N SER A 32 5.13 15.16 -2.71
CA SER A 32 4.90 13.72 -2.56
C SER A 32 5.66 12.90 -3.60
N VAL A 33 6.11 11.71 -3.20
CA VAL A 33 6.85 10.79 -4.07
C VAL A 33 6.19 9.42 -4.00
N GLN A 34 5.97 8.83 -5.18
CA GLN A 34 5.49 7.45 -5.28
C GLN A 34 6.69 6.51 -5.24
N TRP A 35 6.77 5.66 -4.22
CA TRP A 35 7.72 4.55 -4.24
C TRP A 35 7.24 3.52 -5.29
N PRO A 36 8.13 2.89 -6.08
CA PRO A 36 9.59 2.94 -6.05
C PRO A 36 10.22 4.29 -6.49
N CYS A 37 11.20 4.77 -5.72
CA CYS A 37 12.00 5.96 -6.01
C CYS A 37 13.49 5.61 -5.86
N ASN A 38 14.23 5.60 -6.97
CA ASN A 38 15.64 5.22 -7.06
C ASN A 38 16.33 5.98 -8.20
N GLU A 39 17.60 5.68 -8.49
CA GLU A 39 18.36 6.38 -9.55
C GLU A 39 17.67 6.35 -10.94
N LYS A 40 16.93 5.29 -11.25
CA LYS A 40 16.20 5.16 -12.53
C LYS A 40 14.87 5.91 -12.53
N ALA A 41 14.32 6.21 -11.35
CA ALA A 41 13.06 6.92 -11.14
C ALA A 41 13.24 7.93 -9.99
N PRO A 42 14.02 9.02 -10.19
CA PRO A 42 14.43 9.92 -9.12
C PRO A 42 13.30 10.80 -8.56
N LEU A 43 12.17 10.90 -9.28
CA LEU A 43 10.95 11.57 -8.83
C LEU A 43 9.84 10.57 -8.46
N GLY A 44 10.22 9.31 -8.24
CA GLY A 44 9.30 8.21 -8.01
C GLY A 44 8.72 7.62 -9.29
N THR A 45 7.90 6.58 -9.12
CA THR A 45 7.28 5.82 -10.20
C THR A 45 5.76 5.99 -10.14
N PRO A 46 5.16 6.91 -10.92
CA PRO A 46 3.73 7.20 -10.83
C PRO A 46 2.85 6.09 -11.40
N ILE A 47 3.36 5.31 -12.37
CA ILE A 47 2.63 4.22 -13.02
C ILE A 47 3.53 2.99 -13.06
N MET A 48 3.02 1.87 -12.56
CA MET A 48 3.74 0.59 -12.58
C MET A 48 3.56 -0.14 -13.91
N HIS A 49 4.57 -0.92 -14.30
CA HIS A 49 4.55 -1.81 -15.47
C HIS A 49 4.40 -1.15 -16.85
N VAL A 50 4.75 0.14 -16.98
CA VAL A 50 4.70 0.87 -18.27
C VAL A 50 5.49 0.16 -19.36
N ASP A 51 6.74 -0.22 -19.07
CA ASP A 51 7.63 -0.88 -20.03
C ASP A 51 7.59 -2.41 -19.96
N GLY A 52 6.65 -2.97 -19.17
CA GLY A 52 6.47 -4.40 -18.98
C GLY A 52 6.37 -4.85 -17.53
N PHE A 53 6.02 -6.11 -17.33
CA PHE A 53 5.87 -6.68 -15.99
C PHE A 53 7.23 -6.79 -15.30
N VAL A 54 7.27 -6.55 -13.98
CA VAL A 54 8.51 -6.68 -13.18
C VAL A 54 9.10 -8.10 -13.25
N ARG A 55 8.26 -9.12 -13.46
CA ARG A 55 8.68 -10.52 -13.67
C ARG A 55 9.02 -10.88 -15.13
N GLY A 56 9.08 -9.89 -16.03
CA GLY A 56 9.21 -10.07 -17.47
C GLY A 56 7.86 -10.19 -18.18
N LYS A 57 7.15 -11.31 -18.02
CA LYS A 57 5.86 -11.58 -18.70
C LYS A 57 4.71 -11.74 -17.72
N GLY A 58 3.50 -11.35 -18.15
CA GLY A 58 2.28 -11.63 -17.41
C GLY A 58 2.08 -13.14 -17.20
N LYS A 59 1.54 -13.53 -16.04
CA LYS A 59 1.23 -14.92 -15.72
C LYS A 59 -0.29 -15.09 -15.72
N PHE A 60 -0.82 -15.82 -16.70
CA PHE A 60 -2.22 -16.22 -16.71
C PHE A 60 -2.43 -17.38 -15.72
N ILE A 61 -3.47 -17.26 -14.89
CA ILE A 61 -3.87 -18.28 -13.92
C ILE A 61 -5.36 -18.50 -14.07
N ARG A 62 -5.78 -19.75 -14.23
CA ARG A 62 -7.20 -20.13 -14.20
C ARG A 62 -7.59 -20.36 -12.74
N THR A 63 -8.50 -19.55 -12.22
CA THR A 63 -9.04 -19.70 -10.87
C THR A 63 -10.43 -20.32 -10.95
N GLU A 64 -10.66 -21.40 -10.20
CA GLU A 64 -11.96 -22.02 -10.06
C GLU A 64 -12.77 -21.35 -8.94
N TYR A 65 -14.09 -21.43 -9.03
CA TYR A 65 -14.95 -21.00 -7.94
C TYR A 65 -14.92 -22.05 -6.82
N VAL A 66 -14.59 -21.61 -5.61
CA VAL A 66 -14.67 -22.43 -4.40
C VAL A 66 -15.69 -21.76 -3.49
N ALA A 67 -16.76 -22.49 -3.17
CA ALA A 67 -17.80 -21.97 -2.29
C ALA A 67 -17.24 -21.83 -0.87
N THR A 68 -17.66 -20.77 -0.15
CA THR A 68 -17.28 -20.58 1.25
C THR A 68 -17.88 -21.67 2.15
N ASP A 69 -17.17 -21.99 3.23
CA ASP A 69 -17.66 -22.87 4.29
C ASP A 69 -18.72 -22.16 5.16
N GLU A 70 -18.70 -20.83 5.22
CA GLU A 70 -19.68 -20.02 5.93
C GLU A 70 -21.00 -19.95 5.14
N ARG A 71 -21.94 -20.83 5.48
CA ARG A 71 -23.23 -20.96 4.80
C ARG A 71 -24.37 -20.51 5.70
N THR A 72 -25.37 -19.90 5.08
CA THR A 72 -26.63 -19.63 5.75
C THR A 72 -27.39 -20.92 6.02
N GLY A 73 -28.19 -20.92 7.07
CA GLY A 73 -29.05 -22.04 7.42
C GLY A 73 -30.27 -21.57 8.21
N PRO A 74 -31.15 -22.47 8.68
CA PRO A 74 -32.37 -22.08 9.38
C PRO A 74 -32.11 -21.24 10.64
N ARG A 75 -31.00 -21.51 11.34
CA ARG A 75 -30.57 -20.75 12.53
C ARG A 75 -29.88 -19.42 12.19
N TYR A 76 -29.25 -19.32 11.01
CA TYR A 76 -28.50 -18.16 10.54
C TYR A 76 -28.88 -17.84 9.08
N PRO A 77 -30.07 -17.27 8.82
CA PRO A 77 -30.61 -17.13 7.47
C PRO A 77 -30.06 -15.92 6.69
N LEU A 78 -29.31 -15.04 7.36
CA LEU A 78 -28.81 -13.78 6.78
C LEU A 78 -27.31 -13.85 6.50
N LEU A 79 -26.89 -13.10 5.48
CA LEU A 79 -25.48 -12.79 5.24
C LEU A 79 -25.14 -11.43 5.86
N LEU A 80 -24.04 -11.37 6.59
CA LEU A 80 -23.50 -10.13 7.14
C LEU A 80 -22.37 -9.63 6.25
N THR A 81 -22.36 -8.33 5.98
CA THR A 81 -21.24 -7.66 5.31
C THR A 81 -20.94 -6.38 6.05
N THR A 82 -19.68 -6.20 6.44
CA THR A 82 -19.21 -4.98 7.09
C THR A 82 -18.76 -3.97 6.05
N GLY A 83 -19.15 -2.71 6.23
CA GLY A 83 -18.73 -1.60 5.39
C GLY A 83 -18.02 -0.50 6.18
N ARG A 84 -17.70 0.59 5.49
CA ARG A 84 -17.23 1.85 6.08
C ARG A 84 -18.19 2.96 5.69
N ILE A 85 -18.20 4.04 6.47
CA ILE A 85 -18.96 5.26 6.15
C ILE A 85 -18.02 6.44 5.99
N LEU A 86 -18.43 7.43 5.21
CA LEU A 86 -17.60 8.60 4.91
C LEU A 86 -17.18 9.37 6.17
N SER A 87 -18.07 9.48 7.16
CA SER A 87 -17.90 10.36 8.31
C SER A 87 -17.15 9.74 9.49
N GLN A 88 -16.99 8.41 9.53
CA GLN A 88 -16.37 7.71 10.66
C GLN A 88 -15.21 6.85 10.18
N TYR A 89 -14.06 7.01 10.82
CA TYR A 89 -12.87 6.25 10.49
C TYR A 89 -12.79 4.97 11.31
N ASN A 90 -12.78 3.81 10.64
CA ASN A 90 -12.61 2.45 11.17
C ASN A 90 -13.22 2.16 12.56
N VAL A 91 -12.53 2.52 13.65
CA VAL A 91 -12.93 2.22 15.04
C VAL A 91 -13.68 3.39 15.71
N GLY A 92 -13.71 4.55 15.08
CA GLY A 92 -14.37 5.76 15.60
C GLY A 92 -13.61 6.48 16.71
N ALA A 93 -12.48 5.96 17.19
CA ALA A 93 -11.73 6.57 18.31
C ALA A 93 -11.29 8.03 18.07
N GLN A 94 -11.13 8.44 16.81
CA GLN A 94 -10.73 9.81 16.43
C GLN A 94 -11.90 10.65 15.89
N THR A 95 -12.90 10.01 15.27
CA THR A 95 -13.97 10.69 14.52
C THR A 95 -15.33 10.69 15.24
N ARG A 96 -15.46 9.92 16.32
CA ARG A 96 -16.64 9.89 17.17
C ARG A 96 -16.46 10.92 18.27
N ARG A 97 -17.29 11.96 18.25
CA ARG A 97 -17.40 12.93 19.34
C ARG A 97 -18.21 12.34 20.49
#